data_AF-A0A1A9BI87-F1
#
_entry.id   AF-A0A1A9BI87-F1
#
_cell.length_a   1.000
_cell.length_b   1.000
_cell.length_c   1.000
_cell.angle_alpha   90.00
_cell.angle_beta   90.00
_cell.angle_gamma   90.00
#
_symmetry.space_group_name_H-M   'P 1'
#
loop_
_entity.id
_entity.type
_entity.pdbx_description
1 polymer ?
#
loop_
_entity_poly.entity_id
_entity_poly.type
_entity_poly.pdbx_seq_one_letter_code
_entity_poly.pdbx_strand_id
1 'polypeptide(L)' 'MSAEEPMFRIVRGVPTAEELAALVGAIVVRTRPVAAAAPAAVSHWSRSARPAGASPIAGPGAWRASGLPR' A
#
# COMPACT_ATOMS: atom_id res chain seq x y z
N MET A 1 26.23 35.95 8.47
CA MET A 1 25.17 35.09 7.92
C MET A 1 24.12 34.95 8.99
N SER A 2 23.07 35.79 8.95
CA SER A 2 21.92 35.60 9.85
C SER A 2 21.23 34.32 9.41
N ALA A 3 21.16 33.33 10.30
CA ALA A 3 20.45 32.09 10.02
C ALA A 3 18.97 32.42 9.87
N GLU A 4 18.40 32.09 8.72
CA GLU A 4 16.98 32.22 8.42
C GLU A 4 16.15 31.44 9.44
N GLU A 5 15.04 32.00 9.91
CA GLU A 5 14.27 31.42 11.02
C GLU A 5 13.72 30.04 10.60
N PRO A 6 13.97 28.97 11.38
CA PRO A 6 13.67 27.62 10.94
C PRO A 6 12.15 27.41 10.81
N MET A 7 11.74 26.92 9.64
CA MET A 7 10.33 26.64 9.33
C MET A 7 9.67 25.66 10.32
N PHE A 8 10.47 24.80 10.97
CA PHE A 8 10.00 23.86 11.98
C PHE A 8 11.00 23.70 13.14
N ARG A 9 10.47 23.50 14.35
CA ARG A 9 11.24 23.19 15.56
C ARG A 9 10.91 21.79 16.05
N ILE A 10 11.92 20.94 16.20
CA ILE A 10 11.77 19.60 16.79
C ILE A 10 11.89 19.74 18.32
N VAL A 11 10.81 19.44 19.04
CA VAL A 11 10.81 19.43 20.51
C VAL A 11 10.93 17.98 20.99
N ARG A 12 11.96 17.71 21.80
CA ARG A 12 12.13 16.44 22.51
C ARG A 12 11.51 16.60 23.90
N GLY A 13 10.27 16.16 24.08
CA GLY A 13 9.56 16.18 25.36
C GLY A 13 8.98 14.81 25.71
N VAL A 14 8.62 14.63 26.97
CA VAL A 14 7.82 13.48 27.44
C VAL A 14 6.37 13.97 27.55
N PRO A 15 5.46 13.54 26.66
CA PRO A 15 4.07 13.99 26.71
C PRO A 15 3.40 13.52 28.00
N THR A 16 2.45 14.30 28.51
CA THR A 16 1.60 13.82 29.61
C THR A 16 0.69 12.70 29.13
N ALA A 17 0.07 11.97 30.07
CA ALA A 17 -0.87 10.92 29.74
C ALA A 17 -2.07 11.46 28.94
N GLU A 18 -2.54 12.66 29.27
CA GLU A 18 -3.64 13.35 28.61
C GLU A 18 -3.28 13.76 27.18
N GLU A 19 -2.08 14.29 26.96
CA GLU A 19 -1.60 14.68 25.63
C GLU A 19 -1.44 13.47 24.72
N LEU A 20 -0.92 12.36 25.26
CA LEU A 20 -0.80 11.10 24.53
C LEU A 20 -2.19 10.55 24.17
N ALA A 21 -3.13 10.57 25.12
CA ALA A 21 -4.51 10.14 24.88
C ALA A 21 -5.21 11.00 23.81
N ALA A 22 -5.02 12.33 23.86
CA ALA A 22 -5.57 13.25 22.88
C ALA A 22 -5.01 12.98 21.47
N LEU A 23 -3.71 12.75 21.35
CA LEU A 23 -3.08 12.41 20.07
C LEU A 23 -3.62 11.09 19.50
N VAL A 24 -3.70 10.04 20.32
CA VAL A 24 -4.25 8.75 19.91
C VAL A 24 -5.71 8.90 19.47
N GLY A 25 -6.52 9.60 20.26
CA GLY A 25 -7.92 9.88 19.92
C GLY A 25 -8.08 10.60 18.58
N ALA A 26 -7.26 11.62 18.32
CA ALA A 26 -7.27 12.35 17.06
C ALA A 26 -6.91 11.46 15.85
N ILE A 27 -5.92 10.57 16.00
CA ILE A 27 -5.54 9.60 14.97
C ILE A 27 -6.71 8.66 14.70
N VAL A 28 -7.28 8.04 15.74
CA VAL A 28 -8.38 7.08 15.62
C VAL A 28 -9.59 7.72 14.94
N VAL A 29 -10.01 8.91 15.37
CA VAL A 29 -11.16 9.63 14.78
C VAL A 29 -10.94 9.94 13.30
N ARG A 30 -9.71 10.21 12.89
CA ARG A 30 -9.40 10.58 11.49
C ARG A 30 -9.16 9.39 10.58
N THR A 31 -8.97 8.19 11.13
CA THR A 31 -8.80 6.98 10.31
C THR A 31 -10.09 6.64 9.57
N ARG A 32 -9.97 6.43 8.26
CA ARG A 32 -11.07 5.90 7.44
C ARG A 32 -10.90 4.38 7.33
N PRO A 33 -12.01 3.61 7.30
CA PRO A 33 -11.92 2.19 7.03
C PRO A 33 -11.24 1.98 5.67
N VAL A 34 -10.09 1.32 5.69
CA VAL A 34 -9.48 0.78 4.48
C VAL A 34 -10.32 -0.40 4.05
N ALA A 35 -10.90 -0.31 2.85
CA ALA A 35 -11.55 -1.45 2.24
C ALA A 35 -10.57 -2.63 2.21
N ALA A 36 -11.04 -3.83 2.51
CA ALA A 36 -10.21 -5.03 2.45
C ALA A 36 -9.52 -5.07 1.08
N ALA A 37 -8.20 -5.27 1.09
CA ALA A 37 -7.45 -5.39 -0.14
C ALA A 37 -8.03 -6.55 -0.97
N ALA A 38 -8.21 -6.31 -2.27
CA ALA A 38 -8.62 -7.38 -3.17
C ALA A 38 -7.60 -8.54 -3.08
N PRO A 39 -8.04 -9.80 -3.29
CA PRO A 39 -7.13 -10.93 -3.34
C PRO A 39 -6.00 -10.64 -4.31
N ALA A 40 -4.76 -10.90 -3.90
CA ALA A 40 -3.61 -10.73 -4.77
C ALA A 40 -3.79 -11.58 -6.03
N ALA A 41 -3.58 -10.98 -7.20
CA ALA A 41 -3.67 -11.70 -8.46
C ALA A 41 -2.63 -12.83 -8.47
N VAL A 42 -3.06 -14.05 -8.83
CA VAL A 42 -2.16 -15.19 -9.03
C VAL A 42 -1.11 -14.82 -10.08
N SER A 43 0.17 -15.02 -9.77
CA SER A 43 1.27 -14.63 -10.66
C SER A 43 1.20 -15.41 -11.98
N HIS A 44 1.59 -14.76 -13.08
CA HIS A 44 1.66 -15.43 -14.38
C HIS A 44 2.65 -16.61 -14.39
N TRP A 45 3.73 -16.51 -13.60
CA TRP A 45 4.67 -17.61 -13.36
C TRP A 45 3.98 -18.83 -12.74
N SER A 46 3.21 -18.64 -11.66
CA SER A 46 2.50 -19.77 -11.03
C SER A 46 1.38 -20.34 -11.92
N ARG A 47 0.74 -19.51 -12.77
CA ARG A 47 -0.22 -19.99 -13.77
C ARG A 47 0.42 -20.79 -14.90
N SER A 48 1.65 -20.48 -15.29
CA SER A 48 2.34 -21.15 -16.41
C SER A 48 2.61 -22.64 -16.18
N ALA A 49 2.64 -23.09 -14.92
CA ALA A 49 2.83 -24.50 -14.57
C ALA A 49 1.54 -25.34 -14.74
N ARG A 50 0.42 -24.73 -15.13
CA ARG A 50 -0.86 -25.41 -15.35
C ARG A 50 -1.15 -25.48 -16.85
N PRO A 51 -1.74 -26.59 -17.37
CA PRO A 51 -2.16 -26.68 -18.76
C PRO A 51 -3.05 -25.49 -19.14
N ALA A 52 -2.74 -24.78 -20.23
CA ALA A 52 -3.47 -23.58 -20.62
C ALA A 52 -4.64 -23.97 -21.53
N GLY A 53 -5.78 -24.28 -20.93
CA GLY A 53 -6.99 -24.66 -21.67
C GLY A 53 -7.72 -23.51 -22.39
N ALA A 54 -7.32 -22.25 -22.19
CA ALA A 54 -8.06 -21.09 -22.71
C ALA A 54 -7.18 -20.15 -23.55
N SER A 55 -7.75 -19.66 -24.65
CA SER A 55 -7.12 -18.62 -25.46
C SER A 55 -6.96 -17.33 -24.64
N PRO A 56 -5.83 -16.59 -24.75
CA PRO A 56 -5.65 -15.34 -24.03
C PRO A 56 -6.76 -14.34 -24.34
N ILE A 57 -7.42 -13.82 -23.32
CA ILE A 57 -8.38 -12.72 -23.44
C ILE A 57 -7.59 -11.40 -23.45
N ALA A 58 -7.98 -10.45 -24.29
CA ALA A 58 -7.35 -9.13 -24.35
C ALA A 58 -7.43 -8.44 -22.97
N GLY A 59 -6.29 -8.00 -22.46
CA GLY A 59 -6.20 -7.36 -21.16
C GLY A 59 -4.78 -7.27 -20.60
N PRO A 60 -4.61 -6.70 -19.39
CA PRO A 60 -3.31 -6.59 -18.73
C PRO A 60 -2.64 -7.95 -18.59
N GLY A 61 -1.40 -8.06 -19.09
CA GLY A 61 -0.62 -9.30 -19.04
C GLY A 61 -0.92 -10.31 -20.16
N ALA A 62 -1.86 -10.04 -21.07
CA ALA A 62 -2.19 -10.92 -22.19
C ALA A 62 -0.98 -11.19 -23.12
N TRP A 63 -0.18 -10.16 -23.42
CA TRP A 63 1.05 -10.31 -24.22
C TRP A 63 2.10 -11.23 -23.56
N ARG A 64 2.19 -11.24 -22.23
CA ARG A 64 3.11 -12.16 -21.53
C ARG A 64 2.55 -13.59 -21.51
N ALA A 65 1.24 -13.75 -21.51
CA ALA A 65 0.57 -15.04 -21.51
C ALA A 65 0.58 -15.74 -22.88
N SER A 66 0.70 -15.00 -23.98
CA SER A 66 0.70 -15.57 -25.34
C SER A 66 1.92 -16.45 -25.65
N GLY A 67 3.03 -16.28 -24.93
CA GLY A 67 4.25 -17.08 -25.07
C GLY A 67 4.33 -18.30 -24.15
N LEU A 68 3.30 -18.55 -23.33
CA LEU A 68 3.30 -19.71 -22.43
C LEU A 68 2.87 -21.00 -23.17
N PRO A 69 3.38 -22.18 -22.77
CA PRO A 69 2.92 -23.46 -23.31
C PRO A 69 1.41 -23.64 -23.10
N ARG A 70 0.72 -24.24 -24.08
CA ARG A 70 -0.69 -24.63 -23.97
C ARG A 70 -0.85 -26.04 -23.44
#